data_AF-A0A6L9EPJ9-F1
#
_entry.id   AF-A0A6L9EPJ9-F1
#
_cell.length_a   1.000
_cell.length_b   1.000
_cell.length_c   1.000
_cell.angle_alpha   90.00
_cell.angle_beta   90.00
_cell.angle_gamma   90.00
#
_symmetry.space_group_name_H-M   'P 1'
#
loop_
_entity.id
_entity.type
_entity.pdbx_description
1 polymer ?
#
loop_
_entity_poly.entity_id
_entity_poly.type
_entity_poly.pdbx_seq_one_letter_code
_entity_poly.pdbx_strand_id
1 'polypeptide(L)' 'MQTGWLLDGSTWYYLNANGSMAANTTVDGYVLGANGAML' A
#
# COMPACT_ATOMS: atom_id res chain seq x y z
N MET A 1 11.29 10.62 -1.41
CA MET A 1 10.60 9.41 -0.91
C MET A 1 9.21 9.39 -1.52
N GLN A 2 8.79 8.26 -2.08
CA GLN A 2 7.45 8.12 -2.65
C GLN A 2 6.49 7.74 -1.51
N THR A 3 5.34 8.39 -1.46
CA THR A 3 4.33 8.22 -0.41
C THR A 3 2.95 8.22 -1.07
N GLY A 4 1.98 7.58 -0.44
CA GLY A 4 0.64 7.39 -0.98
C GLY A 4 0.51 6.12 -1.82
N TRP A 5 -0.52 6.09 -2.66
CA TRP A 5 -0.82 4.95 -3.52
C TRP A 5 0.21 4.79 -4.64
N LEU A 6 0.75 3.58 -4.76
CA LEU A 6 1.70 3.14 -5.77
C LEU A 6 1.06 2.01 -6.57
N LEU A 7 0.94 2.17 -7.87
CA LEU A 7 0.56 1.09 -8.78
C LEU A 7 1.84 0.46 -9.34
N ASP A 8 2.09 -0.80 -9.01
CA ASP A 8 3.19 -1.58 -9.59
C ASP A 8 2.61 -2.72 -10.44
N GLY A 9 2.81 -2.63 -11.76
CA GLY A 9 2.15 -3.47 -12.75
C GLY A 9 0.62 -3.34 -12.69
N SER A 10 -0.03 -4.32 -12.08
CA SER A 10 -1.49 -4.40 -11.92
C SER A 10 -1.93 -4.39 -10.44
N THR A 11 -0.99 -4.14 -9.52
CA THR A 11 -1.21 -4.26 -8.08
C THR A 11 -1.01 -2.92 -7.40
N TRP A 12 -1.96 -2.54 -6.55
CA TRP A 12 -1.86 -1.33 -5.74
C TRP A 12 -1.16 -1.61 -4.42
N TYR A 13 -0.27 -0.70 -4.03
CA TYR A 13 0.45 -0.66 -2.78
C TYR A 13 0.29 0.72 -2.17
N TYR A 14 0.49 0.84 -0.85
CA TYR A 14 0.47 2.13 -0.18
C TYR A 14 1.77 2.37 0.57
N LEU A 15 2.40 3.51 0.34
CA LEU A 15 3.62 3.94 1.02
C LEU A 15 3.26 4.99 2.07
N ASN A 16 3.60 4.73 3.33
CA ASN A 16 3.39 5.66 4.44
C ASN A 16 4.26 6.91 4.28
N ALA A 17 3.97 7.96 5.06
CA ALA A 17 4.72 9.22 5.03
C ALA A 17 6.23 9.07 5.35
N ASN A 18 6.59 8.02 6.08
CA ASN A 18 7.97 7.64 6.39
C ASN A 18 8.63 6.77 5.28
N GLY A 19 7.94 6.54 4.16
CA GLY A 19 8.39 5.71 3.04
C GLY A 19 8.26 4.20 3.25
N SER A 20 7.71 3.73 4.37
CA SER A 20 7.49 2.29 4.59
C SER A 20 6.21 1.83 3.89
N MET A 21 6.24 0.64 3.30
CA MET A 21 5.05 0.04 2.70
C MET A 21 4.06 -0.38 3.80
N ALA A 22 2.80 -0.03 3.62
CA ALA A 22 1.70 -0.51 4.45
C ALA A 22 1.33 -1.95 4.02
N ALA A 23 1.16 -2.84 5.00
CA ALA A 23 0.79 -4.23 4.79
C ALA A 23 -0.03 -4.71 6.00
N ASN A 24 -0.90 -5.71 5.80
CA ASN A 24 -1.84 -6.23 6.80
C ASN A 24 -2.66 -5.12 7.49
N THR A 25 -3.12 -4.13 6.71
CA THR A 25 -3.85 -2.98 7.24
C THR A 25 -4.87 -2.49 6.23
N THR A 26 -5.76 -1.61 6.66
CA THR A 26 -6.76 -0.99 5.78
C THR A 26 -6.45 0.50 5.64
N VAL A 27 -6.31 0.99 4.42
CA VAL A 27 -6.06 2.40 4.10
C VAL A 27 -7.21 2.91 3.25
N ASP A 28 -7.89 3.97 3.71
CA ASP A 28 -9.04 4.58 3.01
C ASP A 28 -10.14 3.58 2.60
N GLY A 29 -10.32 2.50 3.39
CA GLY A 29 -11.28 1.44 3.11
C GLY A 29 -10.75 0.29 2.23
N TYR A 30 -9.56 0.41 1.69
CA TYR A 30 -8.88 -0.62 0.91
C TYR A 30 -8.01 -1.50 1.80
N VAL A 31 -8.21 -2.81 1.73
CA VAL A 31 -7.45 -3.78 2.53
C VAL A 31 -6.15 -4.12 1.81
N LEU A 32 -5.03 -3.96 2.51
CA LEU A 32 -3.69 -4.36 2.07
C LEU A 32 -3.34 -5.69 2.74
N GLY A 33 -3.02 -6.70 1.93
CA GLY A 33 -2.61 -8.03 2.38
C GLY A 33 -1.21 -8.05 3.02
N ALA A 34 -0.74 -9.24 3.37
CA ALA A 34 0.55 -9.44 4.05
C ALA A 34 1.77 -9.01 3.23
N ASN A 35 1.63 -9.00 1.91
CA ASN A 35 2.64 -8.51 0.97
C ASN A 35 2.47 -7.02 0.64
N GLY A 36 1.55 -6.31 1.31
CA GLY A 36 1.21 -4.91 1.02
C GLY A 36 0.42 -4.69 -0.26
N ALA A 37 0.06 -5.76 -0.98
CA ALA A 37 -0.82 -5.66 -2.14
C ALA A 37 -2.25 -5.43 -1.68
N MET A 38 -2.94 -4.51 -2.35
CA MET A 38 -4.37 -4.32 -2.18
C MET A 38 -5.13 -5.56 -2.63
N LEU A 39 -6.07 -6.00 -1.79
CA LEU A 39 -7.02 -7.09 -2.07
C LEU A 39 -8.21 -6.60 -2.89
#